data_AF-T1EH76-F1
#
_entry.id   AF-T1EH76-F1
#
_cell.length_a   1.000
_cell.length_b   1.000
_cell.length_c   1.000
_cell.angle_alpha   90.00
_cell.angle_beta   90.00
_cell.angle_gamma   90.00
#
_symmetry.space_group_name_H-M   'P 1'
#
loop_
_entity.id
_entity.type
_entity.pdbx_description
1 polymer ?
#
loop_
_entity_poly.entity_id
_entity_poly.type
_entity_poly.pdbx_seq_one_letter_code
_entity_poly.pdbx_strand_id
1 'polypeptide(L)'
;SPALSYHASVVLQDRYLVLIGGWNGKSRTSDLNIYDGAQEKWLPCETHGFPIGSGLSSHTANLLSNGKILVVGREGFLKTQRRFASMFLISSNPERGEFIYK
;
A
#
# COMPACT_ATOMS: atom_id res chain seq x y z
N SER A 1 -5.78 5.86 13.39
CA SER A 1 -4.89 5.07 12.51
C SER A 1 -5.64 3.82 12.05
N PRO A 2 -5.31 3.26 10.89
CA PRO A 2 -5.95 2.03 10.43
C PRO A 2 -5.50 0.83 11.28
N ALA A 3 -6.43 -0.09 11.57
CA ALA A 3 -6.12 -1.34 12.23
C ALA A 3 -5.53 -2.33 11.21
N LEU A 4 -4.21 -2.28 11.01
CA LEU A 4 -3.49 -3.09 10.01
C LEU A 4 -2.26 -3.75 10.62
N SER A 5 -2.13 -5.07 10.45
CA SER A 5 -0.89 -5.81 10.74
C SER A 5 -0.24 -6.29 9.44
N TYR A 6 1.07 -6.58 9.47
CA TYR A 6 1.83 -7.06 8.29
C TYR A 6 1.72 -6.16 7.04
N HIS A 7 1.48 -4.87 7.25
CA HIS A 7 1.54 -3.84 6.22
C HIS A 7 3.00 -3.42 6.01
N ALA A 8 3.30 -2.86 4.83
CA ALA A 8 4.56 -2.14 4.63
C ALA A 8 4.32 -0.63 4.83
N SER A 9 5.36 0.10 5.23
CA SER A 9 5.31 1.55 5.38
C SER A 9 6.42 2.22 4.57
N VAL A 10 6.08 3.34 3.93
CA VAL A 10 7.03 4.17 3.17
C VAL A 10 6.76 5.63 3.49
N VAL A 11 7.82 6.42 3.69
CA VAL A 11 7.73 7.88 3.77
C VAL A 11 8.00 8.47 2.40
N LEU A 12 7.08 9.28 1.89
CA LEU A 12 7.16 9.92 0.59
C LEU A 12 7.23 11.44 0.76
N GLN A 13 8.17 12.08 0.04
CA GLN A 13 8.39 13.54 0.08
C GLN A 13 8.59 14.09 1.50
N ASP A 14 9.19 13.30 2.40
CA ASP A 14 9.43 13.64 3.81
C ASP A 14 8.19 14.13 4.58
N ARG A 15 6.99 13.77 4.09
CA ARG A 15 5.71 14.30 4.59
C ARG A 15 4.63 13.23 4.69
N TYR A 16 4.52 12.38 3.68
CA TYR A 16 3.43 11.43 3.59
C TYR A 16 3.88 10.05 4.06
N LEU A 17 3.31 9.56 5.15
CA LEU A 17 3.46 8.17 5.56
C LEU A 17 2.40 7.33 4.83
N VAL A 18 2.85 6.46 3.94
CA VAL A 18 2.00 5.57 3.14
C VAL A 18 2.08 4.17 3.74
N LEU A 19 0.96 3.67 4.25
CA LEU A 19 0.80 2.28 4.66
C LEU A 19 0.20 1.49 3.49
N ILE A 20 0.84 0.38 3.16
CA ILE A 20 0.54 -0.41 1.96
C ILE A 20 0.03 -1.77 2.40
N GLY A 21 -1.22 -2.07 2.03
CA GLY A 21 -1.87 -3.34 2.28
C GLY A 21 -1.87 -3.76 3.76
N GLY A 22 -1.90 -5.08 3.99
CA GLY A 22 -1.82 -5.70 5.30
C GLY A 22 -3.06 -6.53 5.64
N TRP A 23 -3.19 -6.90 6.91
CA TRP A 23 -4.31 -7.65 7.47
C TRP A 23 -5.14 -6.77 8.40
N ASN A 24 -6.40 -6.55 8.05
CA ASN A 24 -7.32 -5.67 8.78
C ASN A 24 -8.13 -6.37 9.89
N GLY A 25 -7.75 -7.59 10.28
CA GLY A 25 -8.50 -8.43 11.22
C GLY A 25 -9.50 -9.38 10.55
N LYS A 26 -9.93 -9.11 9.31
CA LYS A 26 -10.92 -9.91 8.58
C LYS A 26 -10.40 -10.44 7.24
N SER A 27 -9.65 -9.63 6.52
CA SER A 27 -9.10 -9.95 5.21
C SER A 27 -7.76 -9.27 4.99
N ARG A 28 -7.01 -9.83 4.04
CA ARG A 28 -5.86 -9.16 3.44
C ARG A 28 -6.38 -8.06 2.54
N THR A 29 -5.72 -6.91 2.54
CA THR A 29 -6.08 -5.79 1.69
C THR A 29 -4.89 -5.31 0.89
N SER A 30 -5.15 -4.70 -0.26
CA SER A 30 -4.20 -3.92 -1.05
C SER A 30 -4.37 -2.42 -0.84
N ASP A 31 -5.29 -2.01 0.05
CA ASP A 31 -5.62 -0.60 0.29
C ASP A 31 -4.38 0.18 0.74
N LEU A 32 -4.36 1.44 0.34
CA LEU A 32 -3.35 2.41 0.71
C LEU A 32 -3.95 3.37 1.74
N ASN A 33 -3.25 3.53 2.86
CA ASN A 33 -3.64 4.50 3.88
C ASN A 33 -2.55 5.55 3.97
N ILE A 34 -2.89 6.82 3.73
CA ILE A 34 -1.92 7.91 3.74
C ILE A 34 -2.16 8.81 4.95
N TYR A 35 -1.09 9.08 5.68
CA TYR A 35 -1.06 10.09 6.71
C TYR A 35 -0.22 11.27 6.23
N ASP A 36 -0.82 12.46 6.21
CA ASP A 36 -0.11 13.71 5.93
C ASP A 36 0.47 14.24 7.23
N GLY A 37 1.79 14.13 7.39
CA GLY A 37 2.51 14.59 8.57
C GLY A 37 2.50 16.11 8.77
N ALA A 38 2.22 16.91 7.74
CA ALA A 38 2.12 18.37 7.87
C ALA A 38 0.73 18.80 8.36
N GLN A 39 -0.32 18.06 7.99
CA GLN A 39 -1.70 18.32 8.41
C GLN A 39 -2.14 17.45 9.59
N GLU A 40 -1.26 16.54 10.03
CA GLU A 40 -1.47 15.56 11.08
C GLU A 40 -2.75 14.71 10.92
N LYS A 41 -3.14 14.41 9.68
CA LYS A 41 -4.41 13.73 9.39
C LYS A 41 -4.27 12.61 8.36
N TRP A 42 -5.17 11.64 8.46
CA TRP A 42 -5.33 10.60 7.44
C TRP A 42 -6.08 11.18 6.23
N LEU A 43 -5.56 10.93 5.04
CA LEU A 43 -6.17 11.35 3.79
C LEU A 43 -7.03 10.22 3.20
N PRO A 44 -8.16 10.54 2.54
CA PRO A 44 -8.86 9.58 1.73
C PRO A 44 -7.96 9.15 0.56
N CYS A 45 -7.96 7.86 0.25
CA CYS A 45 -7.22 7.31 -0.87
C CYS A 45 -8.02 6.22 -1.54
N GLU A 46 -8.18 6.35 -2.85
CA GLU A 46 -8.70 5.28 -3.69
C GLU A 46 -7.56 4.54 -4.34
N THR A 47 -7.64 3.22 -4.29
CA THR A 47 -6.61 2.33 -4.76
C THR A 47 -7.08 1.65 -6.05
N HIS A 48 -6.31 1.78 -7.12
CA HIS A 48 -6.64 1.19 -8.42
C HIS A 48 -5.50 0.34 -8.98
N GLY A 49 -5.83 -0.53 -9.93
CA GLY A 49 -4.86 -1.35 -10.68
C GLY A 49 -4.41 -2.63 -9.98
N PHE A 50 -4.83 -2.88 -8.74
CA PHE A 50 -4.55 -4.13 -8.05
C PHE A 50 -5.51 -5.27 -8.49
N PRO A 51 -5.05 -6.53 -8.59
CA PRO A 51 -5.92 -7.65 -8.98
C PRO A 51 -7.14 -7.83 -8.07
N ILE A 52 -8.33 -7.92 -8.70
CA ILE A 52 -9.60 -8.09 -7.98
C ILE A 52 -9.60 -9.41 -7.19
N GLY A 53 -10.05 -9.35 -5.93
CA GLY A 53 -10.15 -10.51 -5.05
C GLY A 53 -8.83 -10.91 -4.38
N SER A 54 -7.76 -10.15 -4.60
CA SER A 54 -6.46 -10.35 -3.96
C SER A 54 -6.15 -9.27 -2.94
N GLY A 55 -5.16 -9.52 -2.08
CA GLY A 55 -4.65 -8.56 -1.10
C GLY A 55 -3.17 -8.82 -0.79
N LEU A 56 -2.54 -7.85 -0.13
CA LEU A 56 -1.12 -7.86 0.18
C LEU A 56 -0.91 -8.03 1.69
N SER A 57 0.03 -8.89 2.08
CA SER A 57 0.47 -8.99 3.48
C SER A 57 1.83 -9.67 3.55
N SER A 58 2.67 -9.27 4.50
CA SER A 58 4.05 -9.78 4.59
C SER A 58 4.86 -9.56 3.30
N HIS A 59 4.66 -8.40 2.68
CA HIS A 59 5.41 -7.93 1.52
C HIS A 59 6.41 -6.86 1.95
N THR A 60 7.29 -6.46 1.03
CA THR A 60 8.21 -5.33 1.20
C THR A 60 7.80 -4.21 0.27
N ALA A 61 8.03 -2.96 0.70
CA ALA A 61 7.83 -1.77 -0.12
C ALA A 61 9.06 -0.88 -0.04
N ASN A 62 9.52 -0.39 -1.19
CA ASN A 62 10.73 0.40 -1.30
C ASN A 62 10.45 1.67 -2.10
N LEU A 63 10.84 2.84 -1.57
CA LEU A 63 10.80 4.10 -2.31
C LEU A 63 11.94 4.13 -3.33
N LEU A 64 11.61 4.39 -4.59
CA LEU A 64 12.58 4.58 -5.65
C LEU A 64 12.94 6.06 -5.80
N SER A 65 14.13 6.33 -6.34
CA SER A 65 14.64 7.69 -6.57
C SER A 65 13.75 8.56 -7.49
N ASN A 66 12.91 7.92 -8.32
CA ASN A 66 11.95 8.60 -9.18
C ASN A 66 10.59 8.86 -8.50
N GLY A 67 10.48 8.67 -7.18
CA GLY A 67 9.27 8.92 -6.38
C GLY A 67 8.20 7.83 -6.46
N LYS A 68 8.44 6.74 -7.19
CA LYS A 68 7.53 5.58 -7.22
C LYS A 68 7.83 4.61 -6.09
N ILE A 69 6.85 3.80 -5.73
CA ILE A 69 7.01 2.78 -4.68
C ILE A 69 7.01 1.40 -5.32
N LEU A 70 8.09 0.65 -5.12
CA LEU A 70 8.23 -0.73 -5.57
C LEU A 70 7.77 -1.68 -4.46
N VAL A 71 6.70 -2.42 -4.72
CA VAL A 71 6.17 -3.45 -3.84
C VAL A 71 6.62 -4.81 -4.35
N VAL A 72 7.34 -5.57 -3.53
CA VAL A 72 7.80 -6.93 -3.85
C VAL A 72 7.37 -7.86 -2.73
N GLY A 73 6.73 -8.96 -3.09
CA GLY A 73 6.39 -9.99 -2.12
C GLY A 73 5.16 -10.76 -2.52
N ARG A 74 4.48 -11.31 -1.52
CA ARG A 74 3.39 -12.25 -1.73
C ARG A 74 2.07 -11.50 -1.84
N GLU A 75 1.37 -11.72 -2.95
CA GLU A 75 -0.07 -11.50 -3.02
C GLU A 75 -0.82 -12.78 -2.67
N GLY A 76 -2.08 -12.66 -2.29
CA GLY A 76 -2.95 -13.80 -2.06
C GLY A 76 -4.41 -13.40 -2.16
N PHE A 77 -5.31 -14.38 -2.10
CA PHE A 77 -6.72 -14.07 -1.94
C PHE A 77 -6.98 -13.42 -0.59
N LEU A 78 -8.11 -12.70 -0.47
CA LEU A 78 -8.53 -12.01 0.76
C LEU A 78 -8.41 -12.87 2.03
N LYS A 79 -8.63 -14.20 1.92
CA LYS A 79 -8.56 -15.15 3.05
C LYS A 79 -7.36 -16.10 3.04
N THR A 80 -6.68 -16.33 1.92
CA THR A 80 -5.57 -17.29 1.80
C THR A 80 -4.36 -16.68 1.10
N GLN A 81 -3.14 -16.96 1.57
CA GLN A 81 -1.94 -16.52 0.87
C GLN A 81 -1.65 -17.40 -0.34
N ARG A 82 -1.22 -16.80 -1.45
CA ARG A 82 -0.60 -17.53 -2.56
C ARG A 82 0.91 -17.54 -2.34
N ARG A 83 1.58 -18.57 -2.86
CA ARG A 83 3.04 -18.77 -2.72
C ARG A 83 3.82 -18.20 -3.92
N PHE A 84 3.24 -17.32 -4.71
CA PHE A 84 3.92 -16.69 -5.83
C PHE A 84 4.46 -15.32 -5.41
N ALA A 85 5.67 -15.02 -5.83
CA ALA A 85 6.23 -13.68 -5.72
C ALA A 85 5.61 -12.81 -6.81
N SER A 86 5.02 -11.70 -6.40
CA SER A 86 4.48 -10.65 -7.25
C SER A 86 5.27 -9.36 -7.03
N MET A 87 5.32 -8.53 -8.06
CA MET A 87 5.93 -7.23 -8.03
C MET A 87 4.95 -6.22 -8.60
N PHE A 88 4.74 -5.11 -7.88
CA PHE A 88 3.91 -4.01 -8.31
C PHE A 88 4.64 -2.69 -8.17
N LEU A 89 4.37 -1.77 -9.08
CA LEU A 89 4.89 -0.42 -9.03
C LEU A 89 3.72 0.53 -8.72
N ILE A 90 3.79 1.23 -7.59
CA ILE A 90 2.81 2.25 -7.26
C ILE A 90 3.28 3.59 -7.83
N SER A 91 2.47 4.16 -8.71
CA SER A 91 2.57 5.56 -9.11
C SER A 91 1.69 6.41 -8.19
N SER A 92 2.21 7.50 -7.67
CA SER A 92 1.54 8.32 -6.65
C SER A 92 1.45 9.79 -7.04
N ASN A 93 0.30 10.41 -6.74
CA ASN A 93 0.12 11.86 -6.64
C ASN A 93 -0.45 12.18 -5.23
N PRO A 94 0.43 12.40 -4.24
CA PRO A 94 0.02 12.53 -2.83
C PRO A 94 -0.88 13.73 -2.56
N GLU A 95 -0.69 14.83 -3.29
CA GLU A 95 -1.50 16.04 -3.16
C GLU A 95 -2.97 15.79 -3.50
N ARG A 96 -3.23 14.85 -4.43
CA ARG A 96 -4.58 14.44 -4.83
C ARG A 96 -5.06 13.17 -4.13
N GLY A 97 -4.22 12.53 -3.32
CA GLY A 97 -4.53 11.23 -2.71
C GLY A 97 -4.65 10.09 -3.73
N GLU A 98 -4.10 10.25 -4.94
CA GLU A 98 -4.22 9.27 -6.02
C GLU A 98 -3.01 8.33 -6.02
N PHE A 99 -3.26 7.04 -5.88
CA PHE A 99 -2.23 6.01 -5.92
C PHE A 99 -2.68 4.82 -6.76
N ILE A 100 -1.85 4.41 -7.71
CA ILE A 100 -2.21 3.41 -8.72
C ILE A 100 -1.14 2.34 -8.78
N TYR A 101 -1.55 1.09 -8.53
CA TYR A 101 -0.73 -0.09 -8.79
C TYR A 101 -0.61 -0.33 -10.30
N LYS A 102 0.61 -0.65 -10.74
CA LYS A 102 0.94 -1.05 -12.11
C LYS A 102 1.78 -2.32 -12.09
#